data_AF-A0A7K0C5C7-F1
#
_entry.id   AF-A0A7K0C5C7-F1
#
_cell.length_a   1.000
_cell.length_b   1.000
_cell.length_c   1.000
_cell.angle_alpha   90.00
_cell.angle_beta   90.00
_cell.angle_gamma   90.00
#
_symmetry.space_group_name_H-M   'P 1'
#
loop_
_entity.id
_entity.type
_entity.pdbx_description
1 polymer ?
#
loop_
_entity_poly.entity_id
_entity_poly.type
_entity_poly.pdbx_seq_one_letter_code
_entity_poly.pdbx_strand_id
1 'polypeptide(L)'
;MTVRPPVPPFSERDYTRGLVDADGSLGFTARGYPFIGFTTASSAMIEYFCEKVFEVTGRQRVVNRNKRDGVYNLMVTMEAALEMADWMYYKDCLALERKAARAVSISTWSRPPGMRARSARRRWTEAEDAAIWSMTIPDAAQSLGRTEKSIQMRRWMLQGTHGKQPGASR
;
A
#
# COMPACT_ATOMS: atom_id res chain seq x y z
N MET A 1 17.14 9.35 -16.34
CA MET A 1 16.37 8.60 -17.36
C MET A 1 15.07 8.13 -16.73
N THR A 2 13.92 8.51 -17.28
CA THR A 2 12.61 8.20 -16.70
C THR A 2 12.02 7.00 -17.43
N VAL A 3 12.17 5.81 -16.87
CA VAL A 3 11.52 4.59 -17.37
C VAL A 3 10.06 4.59 -16.89
N ARG A 4 9.13 4.18 -17.75
CA ARG A 4 7.69 4.09 -17.45
C ARG A 4 7.18 2.68 -17.75
N PRO A 5 6.05 2.26 -17.15
CA PRO A 5 5.37 1.04 -17.57
C PRO A 5 5.01 1.09 -19.06
N PRO A 6 4.92 -0.07 -19.74
CA PRO A 6 4.46 -0.15 -21.12
C PRO A 6 3.02 0.34 -21.24
N VAL A 7 2.63 0.73 -22.45
CA VAL A 7 1.25 1.09 -22.77
C VAL A 7 0.47 -0.21 -23.06
N PRO A 8 -0.77 -0.37 -22.54
CA PRO A 8 -1.61 -1.52 -22.84
C PRO A 8 -1.81 -1.78 -24.34
N PRO A 9 -2.02 -3.05 -24.76
CA PRO A 9 -2.20 -4.24 -23.91
C PRO A 9 -0.88 -4.94 -23.56
N PHE A 10 -0.74 -5.35 -22.30
CA PHE A 10 0.29 -6.28 -21.83
C PHE A 10 -0.23 -7.03 -20.60
N SER A 11 0.39 -8.16 -20.24
CA SER A 11 0.09 -8.86 -18.99
C SER A 11 0.69 -8.09 -17.81
N GLU A 12 -0.14 -7.35 -17.07
CA GLU A 12 0.31 -6.59 -15.90
C GLU A 12 0.91 -7.48 -14.82
N ARG A 13 0.34 -8.68 -14.65
CA ARG A 13 0.84 -9.71 -13.73
C ARG A 13 2.27 -10.12 -14.06
N ASP A 14 2.50 -10.52 -15.31
CA ASP A 14 3.82 -11.00 -15.75
C ASP A 14 4.85 -9.87 -15.81
N TYR A 15 4.41 -8.67 -16.20
CA TYR A 15 5.25 -7.48 -16.19
C TYR A 15 5.69 -7.12 -14.77
N THR A 16 4.75 -7.05 -13.81
CA THR A 16 5.06 -6.72 -12.42
C THR A 16 6.00 -7.75 -11.80
N ARG A 17 5.76 -9.04 -12.07
CA ARG A 17 6.69 -10.10 -11.69
C ARG A 17 8.05 -9.93 -12.35
N GLY A 18 8.12 -9.59 -13.64
CA GLY A 18 9.37 -9.30 -14.35
C GLY A 18 10.17 -8.18 -13.71
N LEU A 19 9.52 -7.11 -13.23
CA LEU A 19 10.16 -6.05 -12.43
C LEU A 19 10.75 -6.61 -11.14
N VAL A 20 9.99 -7.46 -10.44
CA VAL A 20 10.48 -8.10 -9.22
C VAL A 20 11.63 -9.03 -9.55
N ASP A 21 11.60 -9.80 -10.63
CA ASP A 21 12.65 -10.72 -11.05
C ASP A 21 13.96 -10.01 -11.41
N ALA A 22 13.87 -8.87 -12.11
CA ALA A 22 15.01 -8.05 -12.47
C ALA A 22 15.61 -7.31 -11.26
N ASP A 23 14.85 -6.41 -10.64
CA ASP A 23 15.36 -5.42 -9.67
C ASP A 23 14.72 -5.54 -8.27
N GLY A 24 13.79 -6.47 -8.10
CA GLY A 24 13.14 -6.72 -6.83
C GLY A 24 13.77 -7.80 -5.98
N SER A 25 13.21 -7.95 -4.79
CA SER A 25 13.55 -8.97 -3.81
C SER A 25 12.29 -9.53 -3.17
N LEU A 26 12.36 -10.78 -2.72
CA LEU A 26 11.33 -11.38 -1.89
C LEU A 26 11.98 -12.41 -0.98
N GLY A 27 11.40 -12.60 0.20
CA GLY A 27 11.88 -13.58 1.16
C GLY A 27 11.34 -13.32 2.55
N PHE A 28 12.16 -13.61 3.56
CA PHE A 28 11.81 -13.38 4.96
C PHE A 28 12.74 -12.35 5.59
N THR A 29 12.16 -11.48 6.40
CA THR A 29 12.91 -10.58 7.28
C THR A 29 13.61 -11.39 8.38
N ALA A 30 14.55 -10.78 9.11
CA ALA A 30 15.20 -11.41 10.27
C ALA A 30 14.21 -11.86 11.38
N ARG A 31 12.98 -11.34 11.37
CA ARG A 31 11.89 -11.71 12.29
C ARG A 31 10.98 -12.81 11.73
N GLY A 32 11.31 -13.39 10.58
CA GLY A 32 10.51 -14.43 9.94
C GLY A 32 9.24 -13.93 9.25
N TYR A 33 9.09 -12.61 9.01
CA TYR A 33 7.96 -12.09 8.24
C TYR A 33 8.26 -12.09 6.75
N PRO A 34 7.33 -12.54 5.89
CA PRO A 34 7.52 -12.48 4.46
C PRO A 34 7.59 -11.01 4.01
N PHE A 35 8.37 -10.75 2.96
CA PHE A 35 8.47 -9.44 2.35
C PHE A 35 8.61 -9.55 0.83
N ILE A 36 8.19 -8.50 0.14
CA ILE A 36 8.55 -8.21 -1.25
C ILE A 36 9.07 -6.77 -1.29
N GLY A 37 10.24 -6.59 -1.90
CA GLY A 37 10.90 -5.32 -2.09
C GLY A 37 11.03 -4.98 -3.57
N PHE A 38 10.87 -3.70 -3.90
CA PHE A 38 11.14 -3.16 -5.23
C PHE A 38 11.87 -1.83 -5.10
N THR A 39 12.99 -1.70 -5.82
CA THR A 39 13.86 -0.52 -5.79
C THR A 39 13.92 0.09 -7.18
N THR A 40 13.69 1.40 -7.29
CA THR A 40 13.74 2.10 -8.57
C THR A 40 14.05 3.58 -8.39
N ALA A 41 14.77 4.17 -9.34
CA ALA A 41 14.96 5.63 -9.41
C ALA A 41 13.78 6.36 -10.07
N SER A 42 12.89 5.64 -10.76
CA SER A 42 11.77 6.20 -11.52
C SER A 42 10.53 6.41 -10.65
N SER A 43 9.97 7.62 -10.70
CA SER A 43 8.70 7.94 -10.03
C SER A 43 7.52 7.19 -10.66
N ALA A 44 7.48 7.09 -12.00
CA ALA A 44 6.40 6.39 -12.70
C ALA A 44 6.38 4.88 -12.35
N MET A 45 7.56 4.27 -12.19
CA MET A 45 7.65 2.85 -11.83
C MET A 45 7.23 2.60 -10.38
N ILE A 46 7.61 3.48 -9.44
CA ILE A 46 7.19 3.31 -8.04
C ILE A 46 5.69 3.58 -7.87
N GLU A 47 5.13 4.54 -8.60
CA GLU A 47 3.68 4.83 -8.61
C GLU A 47 2.90 3.62 -9.13
N TYR A 48 3.29 3.08 -10.29
CA TYR A 48 2.74 1.84 -10.84
C TYR A 48 2.79 0.68 -9.84
N PHE A 49 3.95 0.46 -9.21
CA PHE A 49 4.08 -0.64 -8.26
C PHE A 49 3.21 -0.43 -7.00
N CYS A 50 3.11 0.81 -6.51
CA CYS A 50 2.22 1.14 -5.39
C CYS A 50 0.73 0.93 -5.74
N GLU A 51 0.34 1.23 -6.98
CA GLU A 51 -1.00 0.96 -7.50
C GLU A 51 -1.27 -0.54 -7.55
N LYS A 52 -0.37 -1.35 -8.11
CA LYS A 52 -0.53 -2.82 -8.12
C LYS A 52 -0.59 -3.43 -6.72
N VAL A 53 0.21 -2.92 -5.79
CA VAL A 53 0.07 -3.32 -4.37
C VAL A 53 -1.31 -2.99 -3.83
N PHE A 54 -1.87 -1.82 -4.15
CA PHE A 54 -3.21 -1.46 -3.70
C PHE A 54 -4.29 -2.32 -4.33
N GLU A 55 -4.24 -2.56 -5.64
CA GLU A 55 -5.21 -3.40 -6.35
C GLU A 55 -5.22 -4.85 -5.83
N VAL A 56 -4.04 -5.44 -5.64
CA VAL A 56 -3.91 -6.84 -5.20
C VAL A 56 -4.25 -7.00 -3.71
N THR A 57 -3.87 -6.03 -2.88
CA THR A 57 -3.87 -6.22 -1.42
C THR A 57 -4.85 -5.32 -0.67
N GLY A 58 -5.47 -4.36 -1.34
CA GLY A 58 -6.27 -3.29 -0.72
C GLY A 58 -5.46 -2.32 0.17
N ARG A 59 -4.13 -2.47 0.26
CA ARG A 59 -3.28 -1.70 1.18
C ARG A 59 -2.46 -0.66 0.44
N GLN A 60 -2.79 0.62 0.67
CA GLN A 60 -2.06 1.73 0.05
C GLN A 60 -0.63 1.85 0.57
N ARG A 61 0.30 2.15 -0.33
CA ARG A 61 1.69 2.51 -0.01
C ARG A 61 2.02 3.87 -0.59
N VAL A 62 2.77 4.64 0.18
CA VAL A 62 3.37 5.91 -0.25
C VAL A 62 4.84 5.81 0.10
N VAL A 63 5.70 6.00 -0.90
CA VAL A 63 7.14 5.83 -0.77
C VAL A 63 7.81 7.13 -1.21
N ASN A 64 8.66 7.67 -0.36
CA ASN A 64 9.51 8.80 -0.70
C ASN A 64 10.88 8.31 -1.14
N ARG A 65 11.60 9.13 -1.91
CA ARG A 65 13.01 8.89 -2.22
C ARG A 65 13.82 8.81 -0.92
N ASN A 66 14.72 7.85 -0.85
CA ASN A 66 15.62 7.77 0.30
C ASN A 66 16.61 8.95 0.26
N LYS A 67 17.24 9.25 1.41
CA LYS A 67 18.20 10.36 1.52
C LYS A 67 19.62 10.02 1.02
N ARG A 68 19.94 8.74 0.87
CA ARG A 68 21.31 8.28 0.58
C ARG A 68 21.67 8.45 -0.89
N ASP A 69 20.81 7.96 -1.77
CA ASP A 69 21.03 7.89 -3.22
C ASP A 69 19.83 8.43 -4.01
N GLY A 70 18.77 8.86 -3.32
CA GLY A 70 17.61 9.47 -3.96
C GLY A 70 16.71 8.48 -4.70
N VAL A 71 16.84 7.17 -4.49
CA VAL A 71 15.95 6.18 -5.12
C VAL A 71 14.77 5.80 -4.22
N TYR A 72 13.71 5.27 -4.82
CA TYR A 72 12.57 4.73 -4.09
C TYR A 72 12.86 3.29 -3.67
N ASN A 73 12.50 2.95 -2.43
CA ASN A 73 12.58 1.60 -1.88
C ASN A 73 11.21 1.25 -1.30
N LEU A 74 10.41 0.51 -2.05
CA LEU A 74 9.16 -0.04 -1.57
C LEU A 74 9.43 -1.38 -0.91
N MET A 75 8.83 -1.60 0.26
CA MET A 75 8.75 -2.92 0.87
C MET A 75 7.33 -3.17 1.39
N VAL A 76 6.74 -4.28 0.96
CA VAL A 76 5.52 -4.83 1.55
C VAL A 76 5.88 -6.05 2.38
N THR A 77 5.12 -6.31 3.45
CA THR A 77 5.40 -7.38 4.41
C THR A 77 4.13 -8.11 4.82
N MET A 78 4.30 -9.28 5.46
CA MET A 78 3.21 -10.10 6.02
C MET A 78 2.18 -10.47 4.95
N GLU A 79 0.87 -10.33 5.22
CA GLU A 79 -0.19 -10.72 4.30
C GLU A 79 -0.09 -10.00 2.96
N ALA A 80 0.31 -8.73 2.93
CA ALA A 80 0.50 -8.00 1.68
C ALA A 80 1.60 -8.62 0.81
N ALA A 81 2.66 -9.14 1.44
CA ALA A 81 3.72 -9.84 0.71
C ALA A 81 3.26 -11.23 0.24
N LEU A 82 2.43 -11.92 1.03
CA LEU A 82 1.85 -13.21 0.65
C LEU A 82 0.91 -13.05 -0.54
N GLU A 83 -0.06 -12.14 -0.45
CA GLU A 83 -1.03 -11.84 -1.51
C GLU A 83 -0.32 -11.42 -2.81
N MET A 84 0.71 -10.57 -2.71
CA MET A 84 1.52 -10.18 -3.87
C MET A 84 2.36 -11.33 -4.43
N ALA A 85 2.92 -12.21 -3.59
CA ALA A 85 3.70 -13.36 -4.05
C ALA A 85 2.80 -14.35 -4.80
N ASP A 86 1.63 -14.67 -4.25
CA ASP A 86 0.64 -15.54 -4.88
C ASP A 86 0.10 -14.95 -6.19
N TRP A 87 -0.17 -13.64 -6.19
CA TRP A 87 -0.56 -12.94 -7.41
C TRP A 87 0.57 -12.89 -8.44
N MET A 88 1.84 -12.70 -8.10
CA MET A 88 2.89 -12.66 -9.14
C MET A 88 3.34 -14.04 -9.62
N TYR A 89 3.50 -15.01 -8.72
CA TYR A 89 4.15 -16.29 -8.99
C TYR A 89 3.14 -17.43 -9.02
N TYR A 90 2.23 -17.40 -10.01
CA TYR A 90 1.32 -18.52 -10.24
C TYR A 90 2.03 -19.75 -10.78
N LYS A 91 1.32 -20.87 -10.71
CA LYS A 91 1.73 -22.13 -11.29
C LYS A 91 2.13 -21.97 -12.76
N ASP A 92 3.27 -22.53 -13.13
CA ASP A 92 3.81 -22.59 -14.50
C ASP A 92 4.18 -21.22 -15.11
N CYS A 93 4.33 -20.17 -14.29
CA CYS A 93 4.78 -18.87 -14.78
C CYS A 93 6.30 -18.85 -15.12
N LEU A 94 6.71 -18.12 -16.17
CA LEU A 94 8.13 -17.92 -16.56
C LEU A 94 8.94 -17.05 -15.57
N ALA A 95 9.33 -17.58 -14.42
CA ALA A 95 9.99 -16.81 -13.35
C ALA A 95 11.44 -17.26 -13.14
N LEU A 96 12.25 -16.41 -12.51
CA LEU A 96 13.53 -16.87 -11.99
C LEU A 96 13.30 -17.96 -10.93
N GLU A 97 13.87 -19.16 -11.13
CA GLU A 97 13.64 -20.33 -10.28
C GLU A 97 13.82 -20.05 -8.79
N ARG A 98 14.91 -19.35 -8.42
CA ARG A 98 15.20 -18.96 -7.04
C ARG A 98 14.12 -18.08 -6.40
N LYS A 99 13.44 -17.25 -7.21
CA LYS A 99 12.38 -16.33 -6.77
C LYS A 99 11.04 -17.03 -6.72
N ALA A 100 10.74 -17.89 -7.71
CA ALA A 100 9.59 -18.78 -7.68
C ALA A 100 9.61 -19.70 -6.45
N ALA A 101 10.73 -20.37 -6.17
CA ALA A 101 10.90 -21.22 -4.99
C ALA A 101 10.71 -20.43 -3.68
N ARG A 102 11.15 -19.16 -3.65
CA ARG A 102 10.96 -18.28 -2.49
C ARG A 102 9.50 -17.84 -2.35
N ALA A 103 8.80 -17.57 -3.44
CA ALA A 103 7.36 -17.26 -3.43
C ALA A 103 6.56 -18.44 -2.88
N VAL A 104 6.90 -19.68 -3.27
CA VAL A 104 6.31 -20.89 -2.67
C VAL A 104 6.58 -20.97 -1.17
N SER A 105 7.80 -20.61 -0.72
CA SER A 105 8.08 -20.56 0.73
C SER A 105 7.26 -19.49 1.44
N ILE A 106 7.02 -18.35 0.79
CA ILE A 106 6.20 -17.25 1.34
C ILE A 106 4.73 -17.68 1.46
N SER A 107 4.18 -18.44 0.51
CA SER A 107 2.78 -18.84 0.53
C SER A 107 2.45 -19.82 1.66
N THR A 108 3.44 -20.50 2.24
CA THR A 108 3.26 -21.34 3.43
C THR A 108 3.28 -20.54 4.74
N TRP A 109 3.61 -19.24 4.70
CA TRP A 109 3.63 -18.43 5.91
C TRP A 109 2.22 -18.19 6.43
N SER A 110 2.04 -18.35 7.74
CA SER A 110 0.83 -17.95 8.44
C SER A 110 1.17 -16.97 9.54
N ARG A 111 0.20 -16.09 9.83
CA ARG A 111 0.31 -15.11 10.90
C ARG A 111 0.47 -15.84 12.24
N PRO A 112 1.53 -15.54 13.02
CA PRO A 112 1.70 -16.13 14.35
C PRO A 112 0.50 -15.84 15.27
N PRO A 113 0.07 -16.81 16.09
CA PRO A 113 -0.98 -16.60 17.09
C PRO A 113 -0.70 -15.40 17.99
N GLY A 114 -1.76 -14.64 18.32
CA GLY A 114 -1.65 -13.43 19.15
C GLY A 114 -1.18 -12.17 18.42
N MET A 115 -0.72 -12.27 17.17
CA MET A 115 -0.33 -11.10 16.38
C MET A 115 -1.56 -10.41 15.77
N ARG A 116 -1.92 -9.22 16.24
CA ARG A 116 -3.07 -8.47 15.70
C ARG A 116 -2.88 -8.09 14.23
N ALA A 117 -3.89 -8.40 13.40
CA ALA A 117 -3.95 -7.90 12.04
C ALA A 117 -4.09 -6.38 12.07
N ARG A 118 -3.24 -5.69 11.31
CA ARG A 118 -3.44 -4.26 11.10
C ARG A 118 -4.65 -4.14 10.18
N SER A 119 -5.80 -3.78 10.74
CA SER A 119 -6.98 -3.47 9.93
C SER A 119 -6.61 -2.40 8.91
N ALA A 120 -7.13 -2.52 7.69
CA ALA A 120 -6.99 -1.48 6.68
C ALA A 120 -7.38 -0.15 7.32
N ARG A 121 -6.57 0.89 7.11
CA ARG A 121 -6.87 2.24 7.63
C ARG A 121 -8.20 2.65 7.03
N ARG A 122 -9.27 2.62 7.83
CA ARG A 122 -10.61 3.05 7.42
C ARG A 122 -10.54 4.52 7.03
N ARG A 123 -10.59 4.80 5.73
CA ARG A 123 -10.59 6.17 5.18
C ARG A 123 -11.84 6.91 5.67
N TRP A 124 -11.72 8.22 5.82
CA TRP A 124 -12.86 9.09 6.05
C TRP A 124 -13.61 9.27 4.73
N THR A 125 -14.92 9.11 4.75
CA THR A 125 -15.80 9.43 3.62
C THR A 125 -16.39 10.83 3.78
N GLU A 126 -16.88 11.43 2.70
CA GLU A 126 -17.56 12.73 2.76
C GLU A 126 -18.80 12.69 3.68
N ALA A 127 -19.53 11.57 3.67
CA ALA A 127 -20.65 11.35 4.57
C ALA A 127 -20.21 11.28 6.04
N GLU A 128 -19.07 10.64 6.34
CA GLU A 128 -18.50 10.63 7.69
C GLU A 128 -18.05 12.03 8.11
N ASP A 129 -17.45 12.81 7.21
CA ASP A 129 -17.04 14.20 7.49
C ASP A 129 -18.23 15.10 7.78
N ALA A 130 -19.34 14.95 7.05
CA ALA A 130 -20.59 15.66 7.31
C ALA A 130 -21.17 15.29 8.70
N ALA A 131 -21.13 14.01 9.07
CA ALA A 131 -21.62 13.54 10.37
C ALA A 131 -20.82 14.10 11.56
N ILE A 132 -19.51 14.34 11.39
CA ILE A 132 -18.67 14.96 12.43
C ILE A 132 -19.14 16.38 12.79
N TRP A 133 -19.77 17.07 11.85
CA TRP A 133 -20.27 18.43 12.04
C TRP A 133 -21.70 18.50 12.57
N SER A 134 -22.50 17.45 12.34
CA SER A 134 -23.90 17.41 12.78
C SER A 134 -24.11 16.82 14.18
N MET A 135 -23.10 16.17 14.75
CA MET A 135 -23.18 15.46 16.03
C MET A 135 -22.16 15.97 17.05
N THR A 136 -22.37 15.62 18.32
CA THR A 136 -21.33 15.76 19.34
C THR A 136 -20.20 14.76 19.09
N ILE A 137 -19.01 14.99 19.66
CA ILE A 137 -17.86 14.08 19.49
C ILE A 137 -18.19 12.66 19.98
N PRO A 138 -18.80 12.45 21.16
CA PRO A 138 -19.21 11.12 21.62
C PRO A 138 -20.23 10.44 20.69
N ASP A 139 -21.26 11.17 20.25
CA ASP A 139 -22.31 10.62 19.39
C ASP A 139 -21.74 10.23 18.02
N ALA A 140 -20.88 11.07 17.44
CA ALA A 140 -20.19 10.78 16.19
C ALA A 140 -19.23 9.59 16.33
N ALA A 141 -18.53 9.47 17.47
CA ALA A 141 -17.65 8.33 17.74
C ALA A 141 -18.44 7.02 17.78
N GLN A 142 -19.57 7.01 18.49
CA GLN A 142 -20.46 5.86 18.57
C GLN A 142 -21.10 5.52 17.22
N SER A 143 -21.74 6.49 16.56
CA SER A 143 -22.44 6.32 15.28
C SER A 143 -21.49 5.86 14.17
N LEU A 144 -20.29 6.43 14.11
CA LEU A 144 -19.31 6.08 13.09
C LEU A 144 -18.46 4.88 13.49
N GLY A 145 -18.58 4.31 14.70
CA GLY A 145 -17.72 3.23 15.17
C GLY A 145 -16.23 3.60 15.15
N ARG A 146 -15.91 4.82 15.57
CA ARG A 146 -14.54 5.37 15.67
C ARG A 146 -14.28 5.85 17.09
N THR A 147 -13.02 6.10 17.44
CA THR A 147 -12.69 6.66 18.75
C THR A 147 -12.93 8.18 18.77
N GLU A 148 -13.29 8.74 19.93
CA GLU A 148 -13.45 10.19 20.09
C GLU A 148 -12.20 10.96 19.67
N LYS A 149 -11.01 10.44 20.00
CA LYS A 149 -9.72 11.00 19.56
C LYS A 149 -9.60 11.05 18.03
N SER A 150 -10.08 10.02 17.33
CA SER A 150 -10.11 9.98 15.87
C SER A 150 -11.03 11.07 15.30
N ILE A 151 -12.19 11.28 15.92
CA ILE A 151 -13.18 12.31 15.55
C ILE A 151 -12.61 13.71 15.77
N GLN A 152 -12.01 13.98 16.95
CA GLN A 152 -11.35 15.25 17.28
C GLN A 152 -10.26 15.61 16.26
N MET A 153 -9.37 14.66 15.97
CA MET A 153 -8.30 14.87 14.99
C MET A 153 -8.85 15.17 13.60
N ARG A 154 -9.90 14.47 13.17
CA ARG A 154 -10.53 14.72 11.87
C ARG A 154 -11.22 16.07 11.82
N ARG A 155 -11.96 16.45 12.87
CA ARG A 155 -12.59 17.76 13.00
C ARG A 155 -11.57 18.89 12.92
N TRP A 156 -10.44 18.78 13.62
CA TRP A 156 -9.34 19.74 13.54
C TRP A 156 -8.75 19.86 12.12
N MET A 157 -8.55 18.72 11.44
CA MET A 157 -8.08 18.74 10.03
C MET A 157 -9.09 19.42 9.10
N LEU A 158 -10.39 19.17 9.28
CA LEU A 158 -11.47 19.80 8.49
C LEU A 158 -11.58 21.31 8.75
N GLN A 159 -11.36 21.76 9.99
CA GLN A 159 -11.29 23.18 10.34
C GLN A 159 -10.17 23.90 9.60
N GLY A 160 -8.97 23.30 9.56
CA GLY A 160 -7.83 23.85 8.84
C GLY A 160 -8.06 23.97 7.32
N THR A 161 -8.88 23.09 6.74
CA THR A 161 -9.27 23.18 5.33
C THR A 161 -10.41 24.16 5.06
N HIS A 162 -11.35 24.36 5.99
CA HIS A 162 -12.41 25.37 5.86
C HIS A 162 -11.90 26.82 5.93
N GLY A 163 -10.68 27.05 6.42
CA GLY A 163 -10.01 28.36 6.39
C GLY A 163 -9.40 28.75 5.03
N LYS A 164 -9.40 27.86 4.03
CA LYS A 164 -8.97 28.17 2.66
C LYS A 164 -10.16 28.04 1.71
N GLN A 165 -10.98 29.09 1.59
CA GLN A 165 -11.84 29.24 0.42
C GLN A 165 -10.98 29.63 -0.80
N PRO A 166 -11.15 28.98 -1.96
CA PRO A 166 -10.52 29.41 -3.19
C PRO A 166 -11.31 30.59 -3.81
N GLY A 167 -10.61 31.70 -4.03
CA GLY A 167 -10.98 32.70 -5.05
C GLY A 167 -12.16 33.61 -4.72
N ALA A 168 -11.91 34.69 -3.96
CA ALA A 168 -12.66 35.92 -4.15
C ALA A 168 -12.09 36.62 -5.40
N SER A 169 -12.78 36.50 -6.52
CA SER A 169 -12.54 37.29 -7.72
C SER A 169 -12.95 38.74 -7.47
N ARG A 170 -12.03 39.68 -7.68
CA ARG A 170 -12.29 41.03 -8.19
C ARG A 170 -11.17 41.43 -9.12
#